data_AF-A0A8J4VYA8-F1
#
_entry.id   AF-A0A8J4VYA8-F1
#
_cell.length_a   1.000
_cell.length_b   1.000
_cell.length_c   1.000
_cell.angle_alpha   90.00
_cell.angle_beta   90.00
_cell.angle_gamma   90.00
#
_symmetry.space_group_name_H-M   'P 1'
#
loop_
_entity.id
_entity.type
_entity.pdbx_description
1 polymer ?
#
loop_
_entity_poly.entity_id
_entity_poly.type
_entity_poly.pdbx_seq_one_letter_code
_entity_poly.pdbx_strand_id
1 'polypeptide(L)'
;MVNLWLVSASTALLSLPSAALAGIVADLYDAQAQAIVDSFSVAEVVGQMTQLDLSVVMNDTTKTLNETSVRAFAKQYVGSYLNTYWSDPVGDKYGWNASEFRSLITRIQEITMEENGGHPMIYGIDSVHSANYVSGAAIFPQEINSGASFNPDLVYA
;
A
#
# COMPACT_ATOMS: atom_id res chain seq x y z
N MET A 1 11.00 64.88 -9.52
CA MET A 1 9.89 63.96 -9.87
C MET A 1 10.49 62.89 -10.78
N VAL A 2 10.45 61.65 -10.32
CA VAL A 2 11.15 60.47 -10.85
C VAL A 2 10.28 59.83 -11.93
N ASN A 3 10.81 59.54 -13.12
CA ASN A 3 10.21 58.54 -14.02
C ASN A 3 11.28 57.52 -14.39
N LEU A 4 11.24 56.42 -13.64
CA LEU A 4 12.07 55.24 -13.78
C LEU A 4 11.34 54.25 -14.71
N TRP A 5 12.11 53.69 -15.64
CA TRP A 5 11.81 52.59 -16.55
C TRP A 5 11.03 51.44 -15.93
N LEU A 6 10.24 50.71 -16.75
CA LEU A 6 10.28 49.24 -16.79
C LEU A 6 9.56 48.68 -18.03
N VAL A 7 10.32 47.83 -18.72
CA VAL A 7 9.97 47.03 -19.89
C VAL A 7 8.93 45.98 -19.50
N SER A 8 7.81 45.93 -20.24
CA SER A 8 6.86 44.82 -20.15
C SER A 8 7.44 43.61 -20.90
N ALA A 9 8.06 42.69 -20.16
CA ALA A 9 8.36 41.36 -20.64
C ALA A 9 7.14 40.46 -20.35
N SER A 10 6.31 40.24 -21.38
CA SER A 10 5.24 39.25 -21.31
C SER A 10 5.84 37.84 -21.27
N THR A 11 5.97 37.27 -20.08
CA THR A 11 6.15 35.84 -19.89
C THR A 11 4.82 35.16 -20.21
N ALA A 12 4.72 34.57 -21.40
CA ALA A 12 3.69 33.59 -21.70
C ALA A 12 3.95 32.35 -20.83
N LEU A 13 3.29 32.28 -19.67
CA LEU A 13 3.17 31.06 -18.89
C LEU A 13 2.40 30.05 -19.76
N LEU A 14 3.14 29.11 -20.36
CA LEU A 14 2.60 27.87 -20.91
C LEU A 14 1.93 27.10 -19.76
N SER A 15 0.64 27.34 -19.55
CA SER A 15 -0.21 26.47 -18.76
C SER A 15 -0.37 25.16 -19.53
N LEU A 16 0.56 24.21 -19.33
CA LEU A 16 0.34 22.84 -19.78
C LEU A 16 -0.93 22.33 -19.08
N PRO A 17 -1.95 21.87 -19.83
CA PRO A 17 -3.15 21.34 -19.22
C PRO A 17 -2.78 20.11 -18.39
N SER A 18 -3.30 20.03 -17.16
CA SER A 18 -3.00 18.97 -16.19
C SER A 18 -3.18 17.55 -16.77
N ALA A 19 -4.07 17.37 -17.74
CA ALA A 19 -4.27 16.12 -18.47
C ALA A 19 -3.07 15.71 -19.33
N ALA A 20 -2.35 16.65 -19.93
CA ALA A 20 -1.12 16.35 -20.68
C ALA A 20 0.02 15.96 -19.74
N LEU A 21 0.11 16.57 -18.56
CA LEU A 21 1.07 16.18 -17.53
C LEU A 21 0.74 14.79 -16.96
N ALA A 22 -0.53 14.50 -16.70
CA ALA A 22 -0.99 13.19 -16.24
C ALA A 22 -0.72 12.09 -17.27
N GLY A 23 -0.92 12.36 -18.57
CA GLY A 23 -0.57 11.43 -19.65
C GLY A 23 0.93 11.13 -19.71
N ILE A 24 1.77 12.16 -19.62
CA ILE A 24 3.25 12.01 -19.61
C ILE A 24 3.73 11.24 -18.36
N VAL A 25 3.10 11.45 -17.20
CA VAL A 25 3.46 10.75 -15.95
C VAL A 25 2.96 9.30 -15.97
N ALA A 26 1.78 9.03 -16.52
CA ALA A 26 1.30 7.67 -16.77
C ALA A 26 2.26 6.93 -17.72
N ASP A 27 2.65 7.56 -18.83
CA ASP A 27 3.61 7.00 -19.79
C ASP A 27 4.98 6.69 -19.14
N LEU A 28 5.44 7.51 -18.18
CA LEU A 28 6.69 7.28 -17.45
C LEU A 28 6.62 6.03 -16.56
N TYR A 29 5.56 5.88 -15.77
CA TYR A 29 5.40 4.72 -14.91
C TYR A 29 5.10 3.45 -15.70
N ASP A 30 4.38 3.56 -16.83
CA ASP A 30 4.13 2.43 -17.72
C ASP A 30 5.43 1.91 -18.33
N ALA A 31 6.32 2.80 -18.81
CA ALA A 31 7.63 2.39 -19.31
C ALA A 31 8.51 1.75 -18.23
N GLN A 32 8.47 2.28 -17.00
CA GLN A 32 9.19 1.69 -15.86
C GLN A 32 8.63 0.32 -15.47
N ALA A 33 7.31 0.20 -15.36
CA ALA A 33 6.64 -1.06 -15.03
C ALA A 33 6.91 -2.11 -16.12
N GLN A 34 6.82 -1.73 -17.39
CA GLN A 34 7.12 -2.61 -18.51
C GLN A 34 8.57 -3.11 -18.45
N ALA A 35 9.54 -2.23 -18.19
CA ALA A 35 10.94 -2.63 -18.06
C ALA A 35 11.19 -3.61 -16.89
N ILE A 36 10.47 -3.44 -15.77
CA ILE A 36 10.53 -4.38 -14.64
C ILE A 36 9.92 -5.73 -15.03
N VAL A 37 8.71 -5.74 -15.59
CA VAL A 37 8.01 -6.97 -15.99
C VAL A 37 8.76 -7.72 -17.09
N ASP A 38 9.35 -7.02 -18.05
CA ASP A 38 10.17 -7.61 -19.13
C ASP A 38 11.45 -8.27 -18.58
N SER A 39 11.92 -7.85 -17.40
CA SER A 39 13.08 -8.45 -16.73
C SER A 39 12.74 -9.72 -15.95
N PHE A 40 11.45 -10.00 -15.72
CA PHE A 40 11.01 -11.16 -14.97
C PHE A 40 11.00 -12.45 -15.78
N SER A 41 11.38 -13.53 -15.12
CA SER A 41 11.01 -14.88 -15.52
C SER A 41 9.50 -15.10 -15.36
N VAL A 42 8.99 -16.16 -16.00
CA VAL A 42 7.58 -16.57 -15.82
C VAL A 42 7.24 -16.85 -14.36
N ALA A 43 8.18 -17.43 -13.60
CA ALA A 43 7.97 -17.70 -12.18
C ALA A 43 7.82 -16.40 -11.36
N GLU A 44 8.63 -15.38 -11.65
CA GLU A 44 8.52 -14.06 -11.03
C GLU A 44 7.20 -13.39 -11.36
N VAL A 45 6.75 -13.41 -12.62
CA VAL A 45 5.43 -12.87 -13.00
C VAL A 45 4.31 -13.57 -12.22
N VAL A 46 4.32 -14.90 -12.16
CA VAL A 46 3.30 -15.68 -11.42
C VAL A 46 3.35 -15.37 -9.91
N GLY A 47 4.55 -15.27 -9.33
CA GLY A 47 4.71 -14.91 -7.92
C GLY A 47 4.17 -13.51 -7.63
N GLN A 48 4.47 -12.52 -8.48
CA GLN A 48 3.98 -11.15 -8.32
C GLN A 48 2.45 -11.06 -8.46
N MET A 49 1.83 -11.96 -9.23
CA MET A 49 0.37 -12.11 -9.32
C MET A 49 -0.26 -12.88 -8.15
N THR A 50 0.53 -13.36 -7.20
CA THR A 50 0.07 -14.15 -6.05
C THR A 50 -0.06 -13.29 -4.80
N GLN A 51 -1.23 -13.34 -4.19
CA GLN A 51 -1.51 -12.77 -2.87
C GLN A 51 -1.81 -13.89 -1.87
N LEU A 52 -1.15 -13.86 -0.71
CA LEU A 52 -1.35 -14.81 0.37
C LEU A 52 -2.07 -14.16 1.56
N ASP A 53 -2.94 -14.90 2.25
CA ASP A 53 -3.43 -14.47 3.56
C ASP A 53 -2.31 -14.55 4.60
N LEU A 54 -2.25 -13.60 5.54
CA LEU A 54 -1.19 -13.53 6.56
C LEU A 54 -1.07 -14.84 7.36
N SER A 55 -2.16 -15.58 7.57
CA SER A 55 -2.16 -16.82 8.35
C SER A 55 -1.15 -17.87 7.88
N VAL A 56 -0.83 -17.92 6.59
CA VAL A 56 0.11 -18.93 6.05
C VAL A 56 1.56 -18.70 6.48
N VAL A 57 1.87 -17.50 6.99
CA VAL A 57 3.20 -17.13 7.50
C VAL A 57 3.18 -16.83 9.00
N MET A 58 2.14 -17.24 9.72
CA MET A 58 2.04 -17.05 11.16
C MET A 58 2.10 -18.40 11.88
N ASN A 59 2.60 -18.38 13.11
CA ASN A 59 2.58 -19.55 13.98
C ASN A 59 1.27 -19.60 14.76
N ASP A 60 0.54 -20.72 14.65
CA ASP A 60 -0.79 -20.85 15.26
C ASP A 60 -0.81 -20.75 16.77
N THR A 61 0.22 -21.30 17.42
CA THR A 61 0.33 -21.34 18.88
C THR A 61 0.87 -20.03 19.46
N THR A 62 1.95 -19.50 18.90
CA THR A 62 2.64 -18.33 19.46
C THR A 62 2.10 -17.01 18.95
N LYS A 63 1.30 -17.02 17.87
CA LYS A 63 0.80 -15.83 17.18
C LYS A 63 1.94 -14.89 16.71
N THR A 64 3.12 -15.45 16.46
CA THR A 64 4.31 -14.73 15.96
C THR A 64 4.58 -15.09 14.50
N LEU A 65 5.28 -14.21 13.79
CA LEU A 65 5.70 -14.43 12.41
C LEU A 65 6.55 -15.70 12.29
N ASN A 66 6.26 -16.53 11.29
CA ASN A 66 7.08 -17.64 10.86
C ASN A 66 7.98 -17.19 9.71
N GLU A 67 9.17 -16.69 10.06
CA GLU A 67 10.13 -16.17 9.06
C GLU A 67 10.58 -17.23 8.04
N THR A 68 10.59 -18.51 8.41
CA THR A 68 10.91 -19.60 7.48
C THR A 68 9.88 -19.68 6.36
N SER A 69 8.59 -19.59 6.69
CA SER A 69 7.52 -19.54 5.69
C SER A 69 7.62 -18.28 4.82
N VAL A 70 7.85 -17.11 5.43
CA VAL A 70 8.03 -15.85 4.66
C VAL A 70 9.17 -16.00 3.65
N ARG A 71 10.31 -16.54 4.09
CA ARG A 71 11.49 -16.75 3.23
C ARG A 71 11.21 -17.75 2.11
N ALA A 72 10.44 -18.81 2.38
CA ALA A 72 10.04 -19.78 1.37
C ALA A 72 9.15 -19.15 0.29
N PHE A 73 8.16 -18.34 0.69
CA PHE A 73 7.27 -17.64 -0.26
C PHE A 73 7.97 -16.49 -0.99
N ALA A 74 8.92 -15.82 -0.35
CA ALA A 74 9.75 -14.79 -1.01
C ALA A 74 10.60 -15.38 -2.14
N LYS A 75 11.17 -16.59 -1.94
CA LYS A 75 11.86 -17.35 -3.02
C LYS A 75 10.93 -17.81 -4.14
N GLN A 76 9.62 -17.79 -3.90
CA GLN A 76 8.58 -18.01 -4.91
C GLN A 76 8.03 -16.70 -5.48
N TYR A 77 8.68 -15.57 -5.16
CA TYR A 77 8.37 -14.23 -5.67
C TYR A 77 6.97 -13.72 -5.33
N VAL A 78 6.34 -14.22 -4.26
CA VAL A 78 5.01 -13.77 -3.80
C VAL A 78 4.98 -12.25 -3.68
N GLY A 79 4.08 -11.62 -4.43
CA GLY A 79 3.98 -10.16 -4.54
C GLY A 79 3.16 -9.49 -3.45
N SER A 80 2.26 -10.23 -2.79
CA SER A 80 1.36 -9.63 -1.81
C SER A 80 0.99 -10.51 -0.63
N TYR A 81 0.78 -9.87 0.51
CA TYR A 81 0.15 -10.44 1.69
C TYR A 81 -1.09 -9.62 2.06
N LEU A 82 -2.12 -10.27 2.62
CA LEU A 82 -3.37 -9.63 3.01
C LEU A 82 -3.72 -9.99 4.46
N ASN A 83 -4.44 -9.08 5.11
CA ASN A 83 -5.29 -9.31 6.29
C ASN A 83 -4.55 -9.18 7.64
N THR A 84 -5.26 -9.51 8.72
CA THR A 84 -4.77 -9.67 10.08
C THR A 84 -4.78 -11.15 10.46
N TYR A 85 -4.02 -11.53 11.48
CA TYR A 85 -3.97 -12.92 11.97
C TYR A 85 -4.86 -13.16 13.20
N TRP A 86 -5.71 -12.19 13.54
CA TRP A 86 -6.57 -12.23 14.70
C TRP A 86 -7.94 -12.78 14.33
N SER A 87 -8.21 -14.04 14.66
CA SER A 87 -9.57 -14.62 14.63
C SER A 87 -10.29 -14.45 15.97
N ASP A 88 -9.54 -14.48 17.07
CA ASP A 88 -10.05 -14.46 18.43
C ASP A 88 -9.12 -13.64 19.35
N PRO A 89 -9.65 -13.06 20.45
CA PRO A 89 -8.83 -12.38 21.44
C PRO A 89 -7.84 -13.32 22.15
N VAL A 90 -6.66 -12.81 22.46
CA VAL A 90 -5.65 -13.50 23.27
C VAL A 90 -5.45 -12.72 24.56
N GLY A 91 -6.08 -13.18 25.64
CA GLY A 91 -6.19 -12.41 26.88
C GLY A 91 -6.95 -11.10 26.63
N ASP A 92 -6.40 -9.98 27.07
CA ASP A 92 -7.00 -8.64 26.88
C ASP A 92 -6.64 -8.02 25.52
N LYS A 93 -6.00 -8.77 24.62
CA LYS A 93 -5.58 -8.28 23.29
C LYS A 93 -6.54 -8.78 22.22
N TYR A 94 -7.14 -7.83 21.51
CA TYR A 94 -8.15 -8.07 20.46
C TYR A 94 -7.61 -7.87 19.04
N GLY A 95 -6.34 -7.46 18.92
CA GLY A 95 -5.73 -7.08 17.65
C GLY A 95 -4.38 -6.42 17.86
N TRP A 96 -3.69 -6.12 16.76
CA TRP A 96 -2.48 -5.31 16.76
C TRP A 96 -2.81 -3.82 16.68
N ASN A 97 -2.03 -3.00 17.38
CA ASN A 97 -2.04 -1.56 17.16
C ASN A 97 -1.18 -1.17 15.93
N ALA A 98 -1.20 0.11 15.56
CA ALA A 98 -0.49 0.60 14.38
C ALA A 98 1.03 0.32 14.40
N SER A 99 1.67 0.40 15.57
CA SER A 99 3.12 0.17 15.71
C SER A 99 3.50 -1.31 15.53
N GLU A 100 2.62 -2.21 15.96
CA GLU A 100 2.79 -3.65 15.83
C GLU A 100 2.59 -4.10 14.39
N PHE A 101 1.54 -3.61 13.72
CA PHE A 101 1.37 -3.79 12.27
C PHE A 101 2.59 -3.28 11.50
N ARG A 102 3.05 -2.06 11.81
CA ARG A 102 4.23 -1.49 11.14
C ARG A 102 5.46 -2.39 11.32
N SER A 103 5.71 -2.87 12.54
CA SER A 103 6.84 -3.76 12.83
C SER A 103 6.75 -5.07 12.06
N LEU A 104 5.57 -5.70 12.04
CA LEU A 104 5.33 -6.95 11.32
C LEU A 104 5.53 -6.79 9.80
N ILE A 105 4.87 -5.80 9.21
CA ILE A 105 4.93 -5.51 7.77
C ILE A 105 6.36 -5.18 7.36
N THR A 106 7.07 -4.38 8.17
CA THR A 106 8.49 -4.06 7.93
C THR A 106 9.34 -5.32 7.91
N ARG A 107 9.13 -6.24 8.86
CA ARG A 107 9.91 -7.48 8.90
C ARG A 107 9.63 -8.39 7.71
N ILE A 108 8.38 -8.51 7.28
CA ILE A 108 8.02 -9.27 6.07
C ILE A 108 8.65 -8.64 4.83
N GLN A 109 8.62 -7.30 4.73
CA GLN A 109 9.21 -6.55 3.63
C GLN A 109 10.72 -6.78 3.51
N GLU A 110 11.45 -6.69 4.63
CA GLU A 110 12.88 -6.93 4.70
C GLU A 110 13.23 -8.33 4.17
N ILE A 111 12.60 -9.37 4.73
CA ILE A 111 12.85 -10.76 4.32
C ILE A 111 12.49 -10.96 2.85
N THR A 112 11.40 -10.36 2.38
CA THR A 112 10.97 -10.50 0.98
C THR A 112 12.02 -9.93 0.03
N MET A 113 12.46 -8.70 0.28
CA MET A 113 13.47 -8.02 -0.55
C MET A 113 14.86 -8.66 -0.47
N GLU A 114 15.22 -9.28 0.67
CA GLU A 114 16.44 -10.08 0.81
C GLU A 114 16.48 -11.27 -0.16
N GLU A 115 15.34 -11.91 -0.43
CA GLU A 115 15.28 -13.20 -1.11
C GLU A 115 14.84 -13.14 -2.57
N ASN A 116 14.03 -12.13 -2.94
CA ASN A 116 13.37 -12.06 -4.26
C ASN A 116 14.06 -11.11 -5.25
N GLY A 117 15.30 -10.72 -4.98
CA GLY A 117 16.04 -9.76 -5.81
C GLY A 117 15.71 -8.29 -5.55
N GLY A 118 15.10 -7.97 -4.40
CA GLY A 118 14.85 -6.60 -3.97
C GLY A 118 13.51 -6.02 -4.37
N HIS A 119 12.58 -6.84 -4.88
CA HIS A 119 11.24 -6.39 -5.25
C HIS A 119 10.37 -6.23 -4.00
N PRO A 120 9.74 -5.05 -3.80
CA PRO A 120 8.88 -4.85 -2.64
C PRO A 120 7.59 -5.66 -2.76
N MET A 121 7.08 -6.18 -1.64
CA MET A 121 5.71 -6.70 -1.59
C MET A 121 4.71 -5.58 -1.30
N ILE A 122 3.45 -5.82 -1.63
CA ILE A 122 2.32 -4.99 -1.21
C ILE A 122 1.52 -5.69 -0.12
N TYR A 123 1.20 -4.96 0.95
CA TYR A 123 0.40 -5.47 2.05
C TYR A 123 -1.03 -4.90 2.00
N GLY A 124 -2.02 -5.77 1.87
CA GLY A 124 -3.45 -5.42 1.87
C GLY A 124 -4.08 -5.56 3.25
N ILE A 125 -5.01 -4.67 3.58
CA ILE A 125 -5.84 -4.76 4.79
C ILE A 125 -7.22 -4.17 4.51
N ASP A 126 -8.28 -4.83 4.97
CA ASP A 126 -9.64 -4.32 4.77
C ASP A 126 -9.90 -3.19 5.78
N SER A 127 -9.71 -1.96 5.31
CA SER A 127 -10.07 -0.73 6.01
C SER A 127 -11.34 -0.15 5.42
N VAL A 128 -12.48 -0.78 5.71
CA VAL A 128 -13.76 -0.51 5.02
C VAL A 128 -14.57 0.59 5.70
N HIS A 129 -14.42 0.72 7.02
CA HIS A 129 -14.99 1.84 7.78
C HIS A 129 -13.94 2.40 8.76
N SER A 130 -12.84 2.87 8.13
CA SER A 130 -11.55 3.23 8.74
C SER A 130 -10.65 2.03 9.00
N ALA A 131 -9.58 2.18 9.78
CA ALA A 131 -8.63 1.10 10.06
C ALA A 131 -9.22 0.10 11.08
N ASN A 132 -10.33 -0.55 10.73
CA ASN A 132 -11.15 -1.37 11.62
C ASN A 132 -10.42 -2.59 12.22
N TYR A 133 -9.33 -3.05 11.61
CA TYR A 133 -8.47 -4.10 12.17
C TYR A 133 -7.36 -3.58 13.09
N VAL A 134 -7.15 -2.27 13.18
CA VAL A 134 -6.08 -1.66 13.97
C VAL A 134 -6.62 -1.21 15.32
N SER A 135 -6.08 -1.81 16.39
CA SER A 135 -6.48 -1.46 17.76
C SER A 135 -6.17 0.01 18.05
N GLY A 136 -7.17 0.72 18.60
CA GLY A 136 -7.10 2.14 18.90
C GLY A 136 -7.42 3.08 17.72
N ALA A 137 -7.77 2.55 16.55
CA ALA A 137 -8.23 3.38 15.43
C ALA A 137 -9.61 3.99 15.69
N ALA A 138 -9.85 5.18 15.12
CA ALA A 138 -11.20 5.72 15.03
C ALA A 138 -12.04 4.85 14.08
N ILE A 139 -13.27 4.56 14.48
CA ILE A 139 -14.20 3.71 13.74
C ILE A 139 -15.36 4.56 13.26
N PHE A 140 -15.52 4.66 11.95
CA PHE A 140 -16.58 5.45 11.33
C PHE A 140 -17.86 4.60 11.15
N PRO A 141 -19.02 5.25 10.93
CA PRO A 141 -20.24 4.53 10.58
C PRO A 141 -20.04 3.67 9.33
N GLN A 142 -20.76 2.55 9.26
CA GLN A 142 -20.79 1.71 8.06
C GLN A 142 -21.35 2.47 6.85
N GLU A 143 -21.08 1.99 5.65
CA GLU A 143 -21.33 2.69 4.39
C GLU A 143 -22.81 3.04 4.19
N ILE A 144 -23.73 2.25 4.75
CA ILE A 144 -25.17 2.56 4.73
C ILE A 144 -25.51 3.86 5.47
N ASN A 145 -24.86 4.13 6.61
CA ASN A 145 -25.05 5.35 7.38
C ASN A 145 -24.36 6.54 6.69
N SER A 146 -23.19 6.31 6.08
CA SER A 146 -22.51 7.28 5.24
C SER A 146 -23.41 7.71 4.06
N GLY A 147 -24.06 6.77 3.39
CA GLY A 147 -25.05 7.06 2.36
C GLY A 147 -26.26 7.83 2.88
N ALA A 148 -26.78 7.46 4.06
CA ALA A 148 -27.91 8.15 4.70
C ALA A 148 -27.60 9.59 5.11
N SER A 149 -26.32 9.98 5.21
CA SER A 149 -25.93 11.36 5.49
C SER A 149 -26.18 12.31 4.32
N PHE A 150 -26.29 11.79 3.09
CA PHE A 150 -26.31 12.57 1.84
C PHE A 150 -25.19 13.63 1.75
N ASN A 151 -24.04 13.37 2.39
CA ASN A 151 -22.94 14.31 2.49
C ASN A 151 -21.63 13.69 1.97
N PRO A 152 -21.28 13.89 0.68
CA PRO A 152 -20.06 13.33 0.10
C PRO A 152 -18.79 13.95 0.71
N ASP A 153 -18.83 15.20 1.16
CA ASP A 153 -17.68 15.86 1.79
C ASP A 153 -17.33 15.18 3.13
N LEU A 154 -18.34 14.70 3.86
CA LEU A 154 -18.13 13.93 5.09
C LEU A 154 -17.48 12.56 4.83
N VAL A 155 -17.78 11.92 3.69
CA VAL A 155 -17.23 10.60 3.34
C VAL A 155 -15.83 10.72 2.74
N TYR A 156 -15.53 11.83 2.07
CA TYR A 156 -14.22 12.11 1.50
C TYR A 156 -13.17 12.50 2.55
N ALA A 157 -13.60 13.15 3.64
CA ALA A 157 -12.74 13.68 4.71
C ALA A 157 -12.13 12.59 5.60
#